data_AF-A0A3A4KQE1-F1
#
_entry.id   AF-A0A3A4KQE1-F1
#
_cell.length_a   1.000
_cell.length_b   1.000
_cell.length_c   1.000
_cell.angle_alpha   90.00
_cell.angle_beta   90.00
_cell.angle_gamma   90.00
#
_symmetry.space_group_name_H-M   'P 1'
#
loop_
_entity.id
_entity.type
_entity.pdbx_description
1 polymer ?
#
loop_
_entity_poly.entity_id
_entity_poly.type
_entity_poly.pdbx_seq_one_letter_code
_entity_poly.pdbx_strand_id
1 'polypeptide(L)'
;MLRTGFGGPVSVVSGVVARSGPDSRSRTGNSASARKISREDTPEENRNRRELEVYDPLGLYSHPDGSHEPLRASWDPTGADEQRETEKPSALRRFVSTYGWRAYALPILFVVTVFVVVDAVRGGNPPASVTGAPGLGSLSPRAAVSGIIGAPPGDGRFPKDLPTGVLPEGGAFTESGAGTWHLIAGAGPQVGAGAETVFRYSIEIEDGLDTSGFGGDESVARMIDSTLANPKSWTHDPKFGFRRVDQGDTEFRISLTTRQTTRKACGFEIPIDSSCYNADLGRVVLSEARWVRGATAFEGDIGSYRQYQINHEVGHAIGYHRHQPCDSDGGLAPVMMQQTFGVRDNDIAALEPGGVVPMDGKVCRFNPWPYPRG
;
A
#
# COMPACT_ATOMS: atom_id res chain seq x y z
N MET A 1 37.65 -36.63 62.55
CA MET A 1 38.33 -35.56 61.78
C MET A 1 37.26 -34.81 60.99
N LEU A 2 37.31 -33.45 60.95
CA LEU A 2 36.62 -32.50 60.06
C LEU A 2 35.13 -32.76 59.65
N ARG A 3 34.21 -31.78 59.62
CA ARG A 3 34.29 -30.32 59.85
C ARG A 3 32.91 -29.80 60.31
N THR A 4 32.86 -28.63 60.92
CA THR A 4 31.63 -27.94 61.38
C THR A 4 31.26 -26.74 60.50
N GLY A 5 30.01 -26.25 60.61
CA GLY A 5 29.49 -25.07 59.90
C GLY A 5 27.97 -25.16 59.68
N PHE A 6 27.14 -24.95 60.72
CA PHE A 6 26.56 -23.65 61.15
C PHE A 6 25.55 -23.01 60.19
N GLY A 7 24.45 -22.47 60.75
CA GLY A 7 23.43 -21.74 60.00
C GLY A 7 22.57 -20.83 60.89
N GLY A 8 21.80 -19.95 60.23
CA GLY A 8 20.90 -18.95 60.83
C GLY A 8 21.58 -17.67 61.34
N PRO A 9 20.81 -16.62 61.69
CA PRO A 9 19.38 -16.40 61.43
C PRO A 9 19.10 -15.07 60.66
N VAL A 10 17.83 -14.84 60.31
CA VAL A 10 17.34 -13.54 59.79
C VAL A 10 16.92 -12.65 60.96
N SER A 11 17.28 -11.37 60.93
CA SER A 11 16.84 -10.36 61.91
C SER A 11 15.86 -9.37 61.31
N VAL A 12 14.82 -9.01 62.10
CA VAL A 12 13.78 -8.02 61.77
C VAL A 12 13.95 -6.80 62.67
N VAL A 13 13.77 -5.59 62.13
CA VAL A 13 13.72 -4.35 62.91
C VAL A 13 12.61 -3.44 62.38
N SER A 14 11.61 -3.14 63.23
CA SER A 14 10.65 -2.02 63.06
C SER A 14 11.38 -0.68 63.27
N GLY A 15 11.01 0.46 62.68
CA GLY A 15 9.68 0.92 62.26
C GLY A 15 9.11 1.90 63.29
N VAL A 16 8.93 3.18 62.92
CA VAL A 16 8.33 4.27 63.74
C VAL A 16 7.62 5.29 62.83
N VAL A 17 6.62 6.02 63.35
CA VAL A 17 5.68 6.88 62.60
C VAL A 17 5.52 8.26 63.24
N ALA A 18 5.60 9.35 62.43
CA ALA A 18 5.05 10.70 62.67
C ALA A 18 5.45 11.65 61.52
N ARG A 19 4.81 12.78 61.19
CA ARG A 19 3.39 13.26 61.19
C ARG A 19 3.41 14.71 60.61
N SER A 20 2.23 15.27 60.29
CA SER A 20 1.96 16.73 60.11
C SER A 20 2.37 17.43 58.80
N GLY A 21 1.40 18.17 58.20
CA GLY A 21 1.62 19.36 57.34
C GLY A 21 1.23 20.63 58.13
N PRO A 22 0.60 21.69 57.55
CA PRO A 22 0.22 21.94 56.15
C PRO A 22 0.64 23.36 55.68
N ASP A 23 -0.23 24.09 54.96
CA ASP A 23 -0.22 25.54 54.64
C ASP A 23 0.80 26.12 53.63
N SER A 24 0.54 27.21 52.89
CA SER A 24 -0.75 27.80 52.44
C SER A 24 -0.53 28.91 51.37
N ARG A 25 -1.64 29.41 50.77
CA ARG A 25 -1.81 30.72 50.09
C ARG A 25 -1.10 30.93 48.73
N SER A 26 -1.51 31.82 47.82
CA SER A 26 -2.82 32.30 47.29
C SER A 26 -2.66 33.74 46.76
N ARG A 27 -2.94 33.96 45.47
CA ARG A 27 -3.34 35.24 44.84
C ARG A 27 -3.89 34.87 43.45
N THR A 28 -5.13 35.10 43.04
CA THR A 28 -6.04 36.28 43.11
C THR A 28 -5.49 37.51 42.36
N GLY A 29 -6.18 37.87 41.27
CA GLY A 29 -5.89 39.01 40.40
C GLY A 29 -6.97 39.15 39.34
N ASN A 30 -7.86 40.14 39.49
CA ASN A 30 -9.08 40.30 38.71
C ASN A 30 -8.96 41.51 37.76
N SER A 31 -9.31 41.37 36.47
CA SER A 31 -9.93 42.39 35.61
C SER A 31 -10.16 41.79 34.21
N ALA A 32 -11.28 41.96 33.49
CA ALA A 32 -12.36 42.94 33.51
C ALA A 32 -11.99 44.33 32.94
N SER A 33 -12.12 44.48 31.62
CA SER A 33 -12.34 45.77 30.98
C SER A 33 -13.22 45.60 29.74
N ALA A 34 -14.29 46.38 29.65
CA ALA A 34 -15.18 46.44 28.50
C ALA A 34 -15.56 47.89 28.20
N ARG A 35 -15.22 48.36 26.99
CA ARG A 35 -15.81 49.54 26.32
C ARG A 35 -15.89 49.21 24.83
N LYS A 36 -17.02 49.30 24.12
CA LYS A 36 -18.10 50.31 24.04
C LYS A 36 -17.88 51.32 22.90
N ILE A 37 -18.41 50.94 21.73
CA ILE A 37 -19.33 51.68 20.83
C ILE A 37 -18.89 53.07 20.30
N SER A 38 -18.71 53.14 18.98
CA SER A 38 -19.43 53.97 17.97
C SER A 38 -18.86 53.59 16.59
N ARG A 39 -19.58 53.30 15.49
CA ARG A 39 -20.95 53.55 15.02
C ARG A 39 -21.26 55.00 14.63
N GLU A 40 -21.15 55.28 13.33
CA GLU A 40 -22.04 56.14 12.55
C GLU A 40 -21.88 55.85 11.04
N ASP A 41 -22.90 56.24 10.27
CA ASP A 41 -23.40 55.58 9.05
C ASP A 41 -23.26 56.52 7.80
N THR A 42 -23.78 56.35 6.57
CA THR A 42 -24.96 55.66 5.97
C THR A 42 -24.66 55.30 4.47
N PRO A 43 -25.48 54.49 3.75
CA PRO A 43 -25.11 53.86 2.46
C PRO A 43 -25.84 54.40 1.19
N GLU A 44 -25.35 53.97 0.01
CA GLU A 44 -26.10 53.75 -1.25
C GLU A 44 -25.88 52.26 -1.62
N GLU A 45 -26.87 51.40 -1.93
CA GLU A 45 -27.96 51.43 -2.91
C GLU A 45 -27.52 51.25 -4.39
N ASN A 46 -27.52 50.00 -4.88
CA ASN A 46 -28.58 49.64 -5.84
C ASN A 46 -28.92 48.14 -6.00
N ARG A 47 -30.04 47.95 -6.71
CA ARG A 47 -30.93 46.79 -6.79
C ARG A 47 -30.37 45.50 -7.40
N ASN A 48 -30.50 44.43 -6.62
CA ASN A 48 -31.45 43.33 -6.89
C ASN A 48 -31.65 42.87 -8.36
N ARG A 49 -31.17 41.65 -8.63
CA ARG A 49 -32.06 40.59 -9.14
C ARG A 49 -31.63 39.23 -8.59
N ARG A 50 -32.48 38.60 -7.77
CA ARG A 50 -32.38 37.15 -7.51
C ARG A 50 -33.01 36.41 -8.67
N GLU A 51 -32.29 35.43 -9.20
CA GLU A 51 -32.85 34.47 -10.15
C GLU A 51 -33.79 33.53 -9.38
N LEU A 52 -34.98 33.31 -9.94
CA LEU A 52 -36.02 32.46 -9.35
C LEU A 52 -36.18 31.26 -10.28
N GLU A 53 -35.73 30.08 -9.83
CA GLU A 53 -36.05 28.82 -10.50
C GLU A 53 -37.57 28.63 -10.48
N VAL A 54 -38.19 28.69 -11.67
CA VAL A 54 -39.59 28.33 -11.86
C VAL A 54 -39.64 26.89 -12.31
N TYR A 55 -40.06 26.01 -11.41
CA TYR A 55 -40.35 24.61 -11.70
C TYR A 55 -41.60 24.52 -12.59
N ASP A 56 -41.43 24.09 -13.85
CA ASP A 56 -42.54 23.82 -14.79
C ASP A 56 -42.80 22.29 -14.86
N PRO A 57 -43.87 21.78 -14.20
CA PRO A 57 -44.24 20.38 -14.25
C PRO A 57 -45.13 20.00 -15.45
N LEU A 58 -45.47 20.92 -16.36
CA LEU A 58 -46.45 20.70 -17.44
C LEU A 58 -46.01 21.13 -18.86
N GLY A 59 -44.86 21.79 -19.02
CA GLY A 59 -44.09 21.82 -20.26
C GLY A 59 -44.79 22.47 -21.47
N LEU A 60 -45.56 23.53 -21.24
CA LEU A 60 -46.56 24.06 -22.19
C LEU A 60 -46.13 25.32 -22.96
N TYR A 61 -44.86 25.72 -22.88
CA TYR A 61 -44.32 26.90 -23.58
C TYR A 61 -43.35 26.54 -24.69
N SER A 62 -43.84 26.55 -25.94
CA SER A 62 -43.03 26.45 -27.15
C SER A 62 -42.70 27.85 -27.70
N HIS A 63 -41.42 28.18 -27.83
CA HIS A 63 -40.98 29.38 -28.55
C HIS A 63 -40.88 29.10 -30.07
N PRO A 64 -41.52 29.91 -30.94
CA PRO A 64 -41.37 29.77 -32.38
C PRO A 64 -40.18 30.60 -32.92
N ASP A 65 -39.28 29.94 -33.63
CA ASP A 65 -38.34 30.60 -34.57
C ASP A 65 -39.10 31.11 -35.81
N GLY A 66 -38.69 32.25 -36.38
CA GLY A 66 -39.47 32.88 -37.45
C GLY A 66 -38.87 34.14 -38.11
N SER A 67 -37.59 34.13 -38.49
CA SER A 67 -36.92 35.24 -39.18
C SER A 67 -37.29 35.33 -40.68
N HIS A 68 -38.52 35.76 -40.97
CA HIS A 68 -38.98 36.05 -42.35
C HIS A 68 -38.75 37.53 -42.72
N GLU A 69 -37.57 37.85 -43.25
CA GLU A 69 -37.25 39.20 -43.77
C GLU A 69 -37.35 39.23 -45.31
N PRO A 70 -38.15 40.15 -45.92
CA PRO A 70 -38.36 40.18 -47.37
C PRO A 70 -37.23 40.90 -48.12
N LEU A 71 -36.68 40.23 -49.13
CA LEU A 71 -35.63 40.75 -50.01
C LEU A 71 -36.07 42.05 -50.73
N ARG A 72 -35.40 43.17 -50.44
CA ARG A 72 -35.46 44.38 -51.27
C ARG A 72 -34.37 44.34 -52.35
N ALA A 73 -34.77 44.36 -53.62
CA ALA A 73 -33.87 44.66 -54.72
C ALA A 73 -33.68 46.18 -54.84
N SER A 74 -32.44 46.67 -54.69
CA SER A 74 -32.06 48.04 -55.04
C SER A 74 -31.70 48.10 -56.52
N TRP A 75 -32.47 48.87 -57.30
CA TRP A 75 -32.14 49.22 -58.68
C TRP A 75 -31.47 50.60 -58.69
N ASP A 76 -30.23 50.67 -59.19
CA ASP A 76 -29.47 51.92 -59.38
C ASP A 76 -28.88 51.93 -60.81
N PRO A 77 -29.42 52.72 -61.74
CA PRO A 77 -29.10 52.63 -63.17
C PRO A 77 -28.18 53.75 -63.70
N THR A 78 -27.20 54.24 -62.93
CA THR A 78 -26.14 55.13 -63.45
C THR A 78 -24.74 54.82 -62.90
N GLY A 79 -24.11 53.77 -63.46
CA GLY A 79 -22.67 53.50 -63.35
C GLY A 79 -22.08 53.28 -64.75
N ALA A 80 -20.95 53.90 -65.07
CA ALA A 80 -20.45 54.00 -66.45
C ALA A 80 -19.81 52.69 -66.97
N ASP A 81 -19.74 52.57 -68.31
CA ASP A 81 -19.03 51.50 -69.01
C ASP A 81 -17.51 51.53 -68.73
N GLU A 82 -17.03 50.62 -67.89
CA GLU A 82 -15.63 50.19 -67.91
C GLU A 82 -15.50 48.83 -68.62
N GLN A 83 -14.54 48.75 -69.54
CA GLN A 83 -14.41 47.63 -70.48
C GLN A 83 -13.96 46.35 -69.76
N ARG A 84 -14.89 45.41 -69.62
CA ARG A 84 -14.67 44.14 -68.93
C ARG A 84 -13.93 43.13 -69.81
N GLU A 85 -12.61 43.25 -69.88
CA GLU A 85 -11.76 42.22 -70.50
C GLU A 85 -12.02 40.86 -69.83
N THR A 86 -12.59 39.91 -70.59
CA THR A 86 -12.86 38.57 -70.10
C THR A 86 -11.61 37.70 -70.15
N GLU A 87 -10.73 37.86 -69.14
CA GLU A 87 -9.68 36.88 -68.89
C GLU A 87 -10.29 35.47 -68.76
N LYS A 88 -9.73 34.52 -69.51
CA LYS A 88 -10.19 33.12 -69.48
C LYS A 88 -9.83 32.51 -68.12
N PRO A 89 -10.78 32.02 -67.31
CA PRO A 89 -10.48 31.55 -65.96
C PRO A 89 -9.57 30.32 -65.99
N SER A 90 -8.34 30.49 -65.49
CA SER A 90 -7.32 29.45 -65.38
C SER A 90 -7.86 28.19 -64.69
N ALA A 91 -7.37 27.02 -65.14
CA ALA A 91 -7.80 25.71 -64.65
C ALA A 91 -7.66 25.56 -63.12
N LEU A 92 -6.66 26.19 -62.50
CA LEU A 92 -6.50 26.19 -61.03
C LEU A 92 -7.71 26.80 -60.32
N ARG A 93 -8.27 27.91 -60.82
CA ARG A 93 -9.44 28.57 -60.19
C ARG A 93 -10.67 27.68 -60.22
N ARG A 94 -10.82 26.87 -61.28
CA ARG A 94 -11.89 25.87 -61.42
C ARG A 94 -11.65 24.65 -60.52
N PHE A 95 -10.41 24.22 -60.33
CA PHE A 95 -10.05 23.11 -59.45
C PHE A 95 -10.33 23.43 -57.97
N VAL A 96 -9.92 24.61 -57.50
CA VAL A 96 -10.15 25.07 -56.12
C VAL A 96 -11.65 25.18 -55.81
N SER A 97 -12.47 25.66 -56.75
CA SER A 97 -13.94 25.72 -56.57
C SER A 97 -14.63 24.35 -56.50
N THR A 98 -14.01 23.27 -57.02
CA THR A 98 -14.63 21.93 -57.05
C THR A 98 -14.25 21.07 -55.85
N TYR A 99 -13.06 21.27 -55.26
CA TYR A 99 -12.57 20.42 -54.15
C TYR A 99 -12.35 21.13 -52.80
N GLY A 100 -12.32 22.47 -52.78
CA GLY A 100 -12.28 23.26 -51.55
C GLY A 100 -11.16 22.87 -50.58
N TRP A 101 -11.46 22.89 -49.27
CA TRP A 101 -10.51 22.56 -48.20
C TRP A 101 -9.88 21.16 -48.30
N ARG A 102 -10.54 20.23 -49.02
CA ARG A 102 -10.07 18.84 -49.18
C ARG A 102 -8.77 18.75 -49.98
N ALA A 103 -8.49 19.75 -50.81
CA ALA A 103 -7.22 19.89 -51.54
C ALA A 103 -5.99 20.01 -50.61
N TYR A 104 -6.18 20.50 -49.37
CA TYR A 104 -5.14 20.57 -48.35
C TYR A 104 -5.25 19.43 -47.33
N ALA A 105 -6.48 19.02 -46.97
CA ALA A 105 -6.69 17.97 -45.97
C ALA A 105 -6.13 16.61 -46.41
N LEU A 106 -6.28 16.22 -47.67
CA LEU A 106 -5.78 14.93 -48.17
C LEU A 106 -4.24 14.82 -48.16
N PRO A 107 -3.45 15.77 -48.70
CA PRO A 107 -1.99 15.69 -48.58
C PRO A 107 -1.49 15.83 -47.14
N ILE A 108 -2.15 16.63 -46.28
CA ILE A 108 -1.81 16.70 -44.84
C ILE A 108 -2.05 15.36 -44.16
N LEU A 109 -3.22 14.73 -44.37
CA LEU A 109 -3.55 13.41 -43.81
C LEU A 109 -2.57 12.33 -44.30
N PHE A 110 -2.18 12.38 -45.57
CA PHE A 110 -1.19 11.47 -46.13
C PHE A 110 0.19 11.66 -45.48
N VAL A 111 0.68 12.89 -45.31
CA VAL A 111 1.94 13.17 -44.61
C VAL A 111 1.89 12.71 -43.15
N VAL A 112 0.80 12.97 -42.43
CA VAL A 112 0.61 12.48 -41.05
C VAL A 112 0.60 10.96 -40.98
N THR A 113 -0.07 10.30 -41.94
CA THR A 113 -0.13 8.83 -42.00
C THR A 113 1.24 8.23 -42.32
N VAL A 114 2.00 8.84 -43.24
CA VAL A 114 3.39 8.45 -43.51
C VAL A 114 4.27 8.67 -42.28
N PHE A 115 4.10 9.77 -41.54
CA PHE A 115 4.82 9.98 -40.27
C PHE A 115 4.49 8.91 -39.23
N VAL A 116 3.21 8.57 -39.02
CA VAL A 116 2.79 7.50 -38.10
C VAL A 116 3.32 6.13 -38.52
N VAL A 117 3.35 5.82 -39.82
CA VAL A 117 3.94 4.57 -40.34
C VAL A 117 5.46 4.55 -40.16
N VAL A 118 6.14 5.67 -40.41
CA VAL A 118 7.59 5.79 -40.21
C VAL A 118 7.96 5.71 -38.73
N ASP A 119 7.15 6.28 -37.84
CA ASP A 119 7.32 6.20 -36.39
C ASP A 119 7.07 4.78 -35.88
N ALA A 120 5.99 4.12 -36.31
CA ALA A 120 5.74 2.72 -35.98
C ALA A 120 6.86 1.76 -36.46
N VAL A 121 7.56 2.10 -37.55
CA VAL A 121 8.66 1.30 -38.12
C VAL A 121 10.05 1.68 -37.56
N ARG A 122 10.24 2.87 -36.97
CA ARG A 122 11.54 3.35 -36.46
C ARG A 122 11.61 3.58 -34.95
N GLY A 123 10.47 3.82 -34.30
CA GLY A 123 10.33 4.23 -32.89
C GLY A 123 9.51 3.25 -32.04
N GLY A 124 9.14 2.09 -32.59
CA GLY A 124 8.34 1.05 -31.95
C GLY A 124 9.04 0.30 -30.79
N ASN A 125 9.49 1.02 -29.76
CA ASN A 125 9.51 0.45 -28.41
C ASN A 125 8.07 0.04 -28.08
N PRO A 126 7.78 -1.23 -27.76
CA PRO A 126 6.45 -1.59 -27.29
C PRO A 126 6.13 -0.79 -26.02
N PRO A 127 4.87 -0.39 -25.78
CA PRO A 127 4.49 0.13 -24.47
C PRO A 127 4.88 -0.90 -23.42
N ALA A 128 5.67 -0.48 -22.43
CA ALA A 128 6.32 -1.40 -21.51
C ALA A 128 5.28 -2.35 -20.90
N SER A 129 5.46 -3.65 -21.08
CA SER A 129 4.51 -4.66 -20.64
C SER A 129 4.41 -4.66 -19.12
N VAL A 130 3.45 -3.89 -18.57
CA VAL A 130 3.11 -3.85 -17.12
C VAL A 130 2.72 -5.24 -16.60
N THR A 131 2.46 -6.19 -17.51
CA THR A 131 2.52 -7.64 -17.32
C THR A 131 3.95 -8.19 -17.24
N GLY A 132 4.85 -7.52 -16.50
CA GLY A 132 5.99 -8.18 -15.85
C GLY A 132 5.52 -9.12 -14.75
N ALA A 133 6.28 -10.18 -14.45
CA ALA A 133 6.27 -10.73 -13.11
C ALA A 133 7.29 -9.92 -12.29
N PRO A 134 7.03 -9.63 -11.00
CA PRO A 134 8.00 -8.90 -10.18
C PRO A 134 9.30 -9.70 -10.07
N GLY A 135 10.42 -8.99 -9.99
CA GLY A 135 11.72 -9.60 -9.74
C GLY A 135 11.80 -10.16 -8.33
N LEU A 136 12.67 -11.14 -8.13
CA LEU A 136 13.10 -11.58 -6.80
C LEU A 136 14.50 -11.05 -6.52
N GLY A 137 14.74 -10.66 -5.27
CA GLY A 137 16.03 -10.14 -4.82
C GLY A 137 17.17 -11.16 -4.86
N SER A 138 18.36 -10.73 -4.46
CA SER A 138 19.48 -11.64 -4.27
C SER A 138 19.33 -12.46 -2.98
N LEU A 139 19.56 -13.78 -3.06
CA LEU A 139 19.77 -14.61 -1.88
C LEU A 139 21.01 -14.15 -1.12
N SER A 140 20.88 -14.02 0.20
CA SER A 140 21.98 -13.72 1.11
C SER A 140 22.78 -14.99 1.43
N PRO A 141 24.09 -14.90 1.71
CA PRO A 141 24.88 -16.05 2.16
C PRO A 141 24.30 -16.65 3.45
N ARG A 142 24.13 -17.97 3.51
CA ARG A 142 23.62 -18.73 4.69
C ARG A 142 24.62 -18.80 5.85
N ALA A 143 25.47 -17.79 6.01
CA ALA A 143 26.20 -17.57 7.26
C ALA A 143 25.18 -17.24 8.37
N ALA A 144 25.50 -17.52 9.63
CA ALA A 144 24.60 -17.24 10.75
C ALA A 144 24.38 -15.73 10.91
N VAL A 145 23.30 -15.21 10.34
CA VAL A 145 22.82 -13.84 10.56
C VAL A 145 22.05 -13.83 11.88
N SER A 146 22.60 -13.18 12.89
CA SER A 146 21.89 -12.89 14.15
C SER A 146 20.95 -11.69 14.00
N GLY A 147 19.96 -11.60 14.88
CA GLY A 147 19.01 -10.51 14.97
C GLY A 147 17.67 -10.77 14.27
N ILE A 148 16.97 -9.67 14.02
CA ILE A 148 15.62 -9.63 13.45
C ILE A 148 15.71 -9.21 11.99
N ILE A 149 15.04 -9.95 11.11
CA ILE A 149 15.00 -9.75 9.66
C ILE A 149 13.54 -9.49 9.25
N GLY A 150 13.31 -8.55 8.33
CA GLY A 150 11.97 -8.09 7.94
C GLY A 150 11.41 -6.94 8.80
N ALA A 151 11.99 -6.69 9.97
CA ALA A 151 11.71 -5.49 10.76
C ALA A 151 12.72 -4.37 10.44
N PRO A 152 12.26 -3.13 10.19
CA PRO A 152 13.12 -1.95 10.15
C PRO A 152 13.92 -1.75 11.46
N PRO A 153 15.21 -1.36 11.39
CA PRO A 153 15.92 -0.84 12.55
C PRO A 153 15.37 0.55 12.88
N GLY A 154 14.68 0.71 14.01
CA GLY A 154 14.01 1.95 14.36
C GLY A 154 14.90 2.88 15.19
N ASP A 155 15.24 4.05 14.65
CA ASP A 155 15.90 5.13 15.43
C ASP A 155 14.95 5.84 16.43
N GLY A 156 13.72 5.34 16.54
CA GLY A 156 12.63 5.88 17.37
C GLY A 156 11.92 7.10 16.76
N ARG A 157 12.25 7.54 15.53
CA ARG A 157 11.74 8.79 14.94
C ARG A 157 10.68 8.58 13.87
N PHE A 158 9.64 7.84 14.23
CA PHE A 158 8.51 7.62 13.33
C PHE A 158 7.69 8.90 13.10
N PRO A 159 7.17 9.13 11.88
CA PRO A 159 6.19 10.18 11.62
C PRO A 159 5.00 10.10 12.59
N LYS A 160 4.46 11.25 13.00
CA LYS A 160 3.30 11.30 13.91
C LYS A 160 2.00 10.89 13.21
N ASP A 161 1.91 11.25 11.95
CA ASP A 161 0.78 10.94 11.07
C ASP A 161 1.21 9.82 10.12
N LEU A 162 0.96 8.57 10.53
CA LEU A 162 1.17 7.37 9.72
C LEU A 162 -0.18 6.84 9.25
N PRO A 163 -0.73 7.30 8.11
CA PRO A 163 -1.92 6.71 7.49
C PRO A 163 -1.60 5.36 6.82
N THR A 164 -0.32 5.14 6.51
CA THR A 164 0.26 3.91 5.96
C THR A 164 0.75 3.02 7.09
N GLY A 165 0.65 1.71 6.92
CA GLY A 165 0.94 0.74 7.98
C GLY A 165 -0.04 0.72 9.15
N VAL A 166 -1.12 1.50 9.15
CA VAL A 166 -2.19 1.38 10.17
C VAL A 166 -2.72 -0.05 10.20
N LEU A 167 -3.09 -0.54 11.39
CA LEU A 167 -3.86 -1.77 11.52
C LEU A 167 -5.33 -1.46 11.18
N PRO A 168 -5.94 -2.06 10.14
CA PRO A 168 -7.32 -1.76 9.79
C PRO A 168 -8.30 -2.07 10.93
N GLU A 169 -9.54 -1.58 10.82
CA GLU A 169 -10.60 -2.09 11.68
C GLU A 169 -11.08 -3.47 11.20
N GLY A 170 -11.55 -4.29 12.13
CA GLY A 170 -11.90 -5.68 11.86
C GLY A 170 -12.12 -6.50 13.14
N GLY A 171 -11.96 -7.82 13.03
CA GLY A 171 -12.17 -8.76 14.13
C GLY A 171 -11.33 -8.46 15.39
N ALA A 172 -11.76 -9.02 16.51
CA ALA A 172 -10.94 -9.07 17.72
C ALA A 172 -9.73 -10.00 17.49
N PHE A 173 -8.62 -9.68 18.16
CA PHE A 173 -7.40 -10.48 18.22
C PHE A 173 -6.87 -10.44 19.65
N THR A 174 -5.98 -11.36 20.00
CA THR A 174 -5.40 -11.48 21.33
C THR A 174 -4.29 -10.45 21.54
N GLU A 175 -4.48 -9.52 22.48
CA GLU A 175 -3.45 -8.53 22.81
C GLU A 175 -2.20 -9.20 23.42
N SER A 176 -2.34 -10.25 24.24
CA SER A 176 -1.20 -10.91 24.90
C SER A 176 -1.47 -12.38 25.23
N GLY A 177 -0.56 -13.25 24.79
CA GLY A 177 -0.41 -14.63 25.23
C GLY A 177 0.71 -14.79 26.27
N ALA A 178 1.15 -16.03 26.48
CA ALA A 178 2.15 -16.38 27.50
C ALA A 178 3.62 -16.13 27.10
N GLY A 179 3.91 -15.86 25.83
CA GLY A 179 5.28 -15.85 25.30
C GLY A 179 5.92 -17.24 25.13
N THR A 180 5.11 -18.30 25.23
CA THR A 180 5.45 -19.69 24.87
C THR A 180 4.54 -20.15 23.73
N TRP A 181 4.94 -21.18 22.99
CA TRP A 181 4.16 -21.73 21.87
C TRP A 181 4.04 -23.25 22.00
N HIS A 182 2.87 -23.79 21.63
CA HIS A 182 2.67 -25.22 21.45
C HIS A 182 2.72 -25.62 19.97
N LEU A 183 3.17 -26.84 19.71
CA LEU A 183 3.21 -27.45 18.39
C LEU A 183 1.81 -27.84 17.91
N ILE A 184 1.44 -27.44 16.70
CA ILE A 184 0.32 -28.04 15.97
C ILE A 184 0.85 -29.29 15.27
N ALA A 185 0.29 -30.47 15.57
CA ALA A 185 0.73 -31.73 14.98
C ALA A 185 0.43 -31.79 13.47
N GLY A 186 1.34 -32.39 12.69
CA GLY A 186 1.18 -32.60 11.26
C GLY A 186 2.51 -32.72 10.50
N ALA A 187 3.13 -33.89 10.51
CA ALA A 187 4.20 -34.21 9.57
C ALA A 187 3.68 -34.48 8.15
N GLY A 188 4.40 -34.01 7.12
CA GLY A 188 4.02 -34.18 5.71
C GLY A 188 5.15 -34.69 4.82
N PRO A 189 4.84 -35.12 3.57
CA PRO A 189 5.85 -35.32 2.54
C PRO A 189 6.55 -33.99 2.21
N GLN A 190 7.70 -34.06 1.54
CA GLN A 190 8.34 -32.87 1.01
C GLN A 190 7.49 -32.26 -0.12
N VAL A 191 7.35 -30.93 -0.12
CA VAL A 191 6.85 -30.13 -1.25
C VAL A 191 7.99 -29.32 -1.86
N GLY A 192 7.95 -29.09 -3.18
CA GLY A 192 9.10 -28.55 -3.94
C GLY A 192 10.23 -29.57 -4.14
N ALA A 193 11.11 -29.30 -5.11
CA ALA A 193 12.15 -30.25 -5.51
C ALA A 193 13.34 -30.32 -4.52
N GLY A 194 13.71 -29.19 -3.89
CA GLY A 194 14.77 -29.16 -2.87
C GLY A 194 16.18 -29.48 -3.40
N ALA A 195 16.46 -29.14 -4.66
CA ALA A 195 17.72 -29.48 -5.33
C ALA A 195 18.97 -28.84 -4.70
N GLU A 196 18.82 -27.73 -3.96
CA GLU A 196 19.88 -27.11 -3.16
C GLU A 196 19.60 -27.15 -1.65
N THR A 197 18.34 -27.07 -1.20
CA THR A 197 17.98 -27.14 0.22
C THR A 197 16.54 -27.65 0.43
N VAL A 198 16.38 -28.52 1.44
CA VAL A 198 15.07 -28.91 2.00
C VAL A 198 14.94 -28.34 3.41
N PHE A 199 14.08 -27.33 3.58
CA PHE A 199 13.80 -26.71 4.87
C PHE A 199 12.82 -27.57 5.69
N ARG A 200 13.28 -28.03 6.86
CA ARG A 200 12.42 -28.71 7.85
C ARG A 200 11.84 -27.67 8.80
N TYR A 201 10.53 -27.68 9.03
CA TYR A 201 9.87 -26.66 9.85
C TYR A 201 8.74 -27.23 10.72
N SER A 202 8.47 -26.59 11.85
CA SER A 202 7.27 -26.81 12.67
C SER A 202 6.25 -25.68 12.45
N ILE A 203 4.99 -25.91 12.83
CA ILE A 203 3.97 -24.86 12.95
C ILE A 203 3.50 -24.83 14.40
N GLU A 204 3.50 -23.64 15.01
CA GLU A 204 3.26 -23.45 16.44
C GLU A 204 2.31 -22.26 16.68
N ILE A 205 1.47 -22.30 17.72
CA ILE A 205 0.59 -21.18 18.13
C ILE A 205 1.01 -20.70 19.52
N GLU A 206 0.98 -19.39 19.78
CA GLU A 206 1.29 -18.87 21.12
C GLU A 206 0.23 -19.29 22.14
N ASP A 207 0.67 -19.77 23.30
CA ASP A 207 -0.22 -20.21 24.37
C ASP A 207 -1.07 -19.04 24.89
N GLY A 208 -2.39 -19.22 24.86
CA GLY A 208 -3.38 -18.19 25.23
C GLY A 208 -3.95 -17.38 24.07
N LEU A 209 -3.52 -17.61 22.83
CA LEU A 209 -4.07 -17.01 21.61
C LEU A 209 -5.42 -17.67 21.23
N ASP A 210 -6.47 -16.87 20.99
CA ASP A 210 -7.78 -17.39 20.58
C ASP A 210 -7.89 -17.55 19.05
N THR A 211 -7.68 -18.78 18.57
CA THR A 211 -7.82 -19.11 17.14
C THR A 211 -9.25 -19.38 16.68
N SER A 212 -10.24 -19.39 17.58
CA SER A 212 -11.62 -19.79 17.26
C SER A 212 -12.26 -18.89 16.20
N GLY A 213 -12.01 -17.58 16.27
CA GLY A 213 -12.54 -16.57 15.35
C GLY A 213 -12.11 -16.71 13.89
N PHE A 214 -11.12 -17.56 13.58
CA PHE A 214 -10.68 -17.85 12.21
C PHE A 214 -10.55 -19.36 11.88
N GLY A 215 -11.09 -20.24 12.73
CA GLY A 215 -11.25 -21.68 12.43
C GLY A 215 -10.36 -22.64 13.21
N GLY A 216 -9.74 -22.19 14.31
CA GLY A 216 -8.87 -23.01 15.16
C GLY A 216 -7.44 -23.13 14.63
N ASP A 217 -6.53 -23.65 15.46
CA ASP A 217 -5.09 -23.80 15.17
C ASP A 217 -4.85 -24.56 13.86
N GLU A 218 -5.63 -25.62 13.68
CA GLU A 218 -5.70 -26.45 12.48
C GLU A 218 -6.00 -25.68 11.18
N SER A 219 -6.73 -24.55 11.24
CA SER A 219 -6.92 -23.67 10.07
C SER A 219 -5.65 -22.89 9.72
N VAL A 220 -4.88 -22.47 10.72
CA VAL A 220 -3.59 -21.76 10.56
C VAL A 220 -2.57 -22.70 9.94
N ALA A 221 -2.48 -23.93 10.47
CA ALA A 221 -1.65 -25.00 9.92
C ALA A 221 -1.94 -25.25 8.43
N ARG A 222 -3.21 -25.51 8.09
CA ARG A 222 -3.63 -25.72 6.70
C ARG A 222 -3.35 -24.51 5.80
N MET A 223 -3.47 -23.28 6.31
CA MET A 223 -3.20 -22.08 5.53
C MET A 223 -1.70 -21.91 5.22
N ILE A 224 -0.83 -22.24 6.18
CA ILE A 224 0.63 -22.27 5.98
C ILE A 224 1.03 -23.40 5.02
N ASP A 225 0.60 -24.63 5.28
CA ASP A 225 0.91 -25.80 4.44
C ASP A 225 0.47 -25.59 2.98
N SER A 226 -0.76 -25.11 2.75
CA SER A 226 -1.30 -24.87 1.40
C SER A 226 -0.73 -23.61 0.71
N THR A 227 -0.18 -22.65 1.47
CA THR A 227 0.57 -21.54 0.90
C THR A 227 1.94 -22.01 0.43
N LEU A 228 2.70 -22.73 1.27
CA LEU A 228 4.06 -23.19 0.92
C LEU A 228 4.07 -24.31 -0.12
N ALA A 229 3.02 -25.14 -0.19
CA ALA A 229 2.85 -26.15 -1.24
C ALA A 229 2.35 -25.59 -2.59
N ASN A 230 2.05 -24.29 -2.67
CA ASN A 230 1.49 -23.70 -3.88
C ASN A 230 2.56 -23.52 -4.97
N PRO A 231 2.30 -23.86 -6.25
CA PRO A 231 3.22 -23.58 -7.36
C PRO A 231 3.59 -22.09 -7.54
N LYS A 232 2.87 -21.16 -6.90
CA LYS A 232 3.19 -19.73 -6.86
C LYS A 232 4.09 -19.30 -5.71
N SER A 233 4.33 -20.19 -4.74
CA SER A 233 5.23 -19.99 -3.59
C SER A 233 6.67 -20.41 -3.95
N TRP A 234 7.56 -20.38 -2.97
CA TRP A 234 8.99 -20.67 -3.06
C TRP A 234 9.31 -22.04 -3.69
N THR A 235 8.39 -23.00 -3.65
CA THR A 235 8.53 -24.32 -4.31
C THR A 235 8.54 -24.28 -5.84
N HIS A 236 8.27 -23.13 -6.47
CA HIS A 236 8.48 -22.93 -7.91
C HIS A 236 9.97 -22.98 -8.28
N ASP A 237 10.86 -22.45 -7.44
CA ASP A 237 12.30 -22.56 -7.67
C ASP A 237 12.75 -23.99 -7.27
N PRO A 238 13.27 -24.81 -8.20
CA PRO A 238 13.64 -26.18 -7.90
C PRO A 238 14.75 -26.29 -6.85
N LYS A 239 15.47 -25.21 -6.53
CA LYS A 239 16.41 -25.15 -5.40
C LYS A 239 15.75 -25.51 -4.07
N PHE A 240 14.50 -25.10 -3.88
CA PHE A 240 13.83 -25.14 -2.59
C PHE A 240 12.86 -26.32 -2.47
N GLY A 241 12.83 -26.88 -1.27
CA GLY A 241 11.82 -27.81 -0.82
C GLY A 241 11.51 -27.55 0.66
N PHE A 242 10.31 -27.91 1.09
CA PHE A 242 9.85 -27.72 2.46
C PHE A 242 9.26 -29.02 2.97
N ARG A 243 9.50 -29.35 4.25
CA ARG A 243 8.91 -30.52 4.92
C ARG A 243 8.50 -30.16 6.34
N ARG A 244 7.19 -30.16 6.60
CA ARG A 244 6.66 -29.99 7.96
C ARG A 244 7.01 -31.21 8.81
N VAL A 245 7.49 -30.97 10.03
CA VAL A 245 7.93 -32.00 10.98
C VAL A 245 7.46 -31.69 12.40
N ASP A 246 7.06 -32.73 13.12
CA ASP A 246 6.62 -32.64 14.52
C ASP A 246 7.76 -32.87 15.53
N GLN A 247 8.90 -33.41 15.08
CA GLN A 247 10.02 -33.83 15.93
C GLN A 247 11.36 -33.70 15.19
N GLY A 248 12.44 -33.53 15.96
CA GLY A 248 13.80 -33.36 15.46
C GLY A 248 14.13 -31.91 15.07
N ASP A 249 15.32 -31.71 14.50
CA ASP A 249 15.85 -30.37 14.23
C ASP A 249 15.13 -29.68 13.06
N THR A 250 14.50 -28.55 13.34
CA THR A 250 13.93 -27.60 12.36
C THR A 250 14.97 -26.57 11.92
N GLU A 251 14.98 -26.18 10.66
CA GLU A 251 15.72 -25.00 10.19
C GLU A 251 15.09 -23.70 10.72
N PHE A 252 13.76 -23.65 10.80
CA PHE A 252 12.99 -22.58 11.45
C PHE A 252 11.60 -23.08 11.89
N ARG A 253 10.93 -22.30 12.73
CA ARG A 253 9.56 -22.53 13.22
C ARG A 253 8.64 -21.46 12.63
N ILE A 254 7.43 -21.80 12.16
CA ILE A 254 6.43 -20.82 11.72
C ILE A 254 5.40 -20.64 12.82
N SER A 255 5.08 -19.42 13.23
CA SER A 255 4.31 -19.22 14.47
C SER A 255 3.37 -18.03 14.47
N LEU A 256 2.08 -18.31 14.70
CA LEU A 256 1.09 -17.26 14.96
C LEU A 256 1.23 -16.77 16.40
N THR A 257 1.35 -15.45 16.56
CA THR A 257 1.84 -14.82 17.79
C THR A 257 1.01 -13.57 18.11
N THR A 258 0.66 -13.41 19.39
CA THR A 258 -0.16 -12.31 19.92
C THR A 258 0.56 -10.97 19.84
N ARG A 259 -0.20 -9.87 19.89
CA ARG A 259 0.32 -8.52 19.62
C ARG A 259 1.55 -8.15 20.45
N GLN A 260 1.48 -8.27 21.77
CA GLN A 260 2.59 -7.86 22.64
C GLN A 260 3.79 -8.83 22.57
N THR A 261 3.60 -10.09 22.18
CA THR A 261 4.72 -11.03 22.00
C THR A 261 5.39 -10.85 20.63
N THR A 262 4.62 -10.56 19.58
CA THR A 262 5.20 -10.14 18.27
C THR A 262 6.04 -8.87 18.42
N ARG A 263 5.57 -7.85 19.14
CA ARG A 263 6.35 -6.63 19.42
C ARG A 263 7.65 -6.89 20.20
N LYS A 264 7.70 -7.91 21.06
CA LYS A 264 8.96 -8.36 21.71
C LYS A 264 9.90 -9.05 20.73
N ALA A 265 9.37 -9.92 19.87
CA ALA A 265 10.17 -10.76 18.97
C ALA A 265 10.61 -10.06 17.67
N CYS A 266 9.86 -9.05 17.21
CA CYS A 266 10.09 -8.31 15.97
C CYS A 266 10.53 -6.86 16.18
N GLY A 267 10.67 -6.41 17.43
CA GLY A 267 11.06 -5.04 17.78
C GLY A 267 9.85 -4.15 18.13
N PHE A 268 10.09 -3.25 19.08
CA PHE A 268 9.08 -2.34 19.64
C PHE A 268 9.08 -0.94 19.01
N GLU A 269 10.10 -0.61 18.22
CA GLU A 269 10.45 0.77 17.89
C GLU A 269 9.41 1.41 16.97
N ILE A 270 8.90 0.64 16.00
CA ILE A 270 7.86 1.05 15.06
C ILE A 270 6.49 0.94 15.77
N PRO A 271 5.61 1.95 15.72
CA PRO A 271 4.28 1.88 16.34
C PRO A 271 3.30 0.92 15.62
N ILE A 272 3.73 0.31 14.52
CA ILE A 272 2.96 -0.54 13.61
C ILE A 272 3.10 -2.01 14.02
N ASP A 273 1.99 -2.73 14.07
CA ASP A 273 2.02 -4.20 14.18
C ASP A 273 2.48 -4.80 12.83
N SER A 274 3.64 -5.46 12.83
CA SER A 274 4.24 -6.15 11.67
C SER A 274 4.56 -7.60 12.01
N SER A 275 5.05 -8.36 11.03
CA SER A 275 5.64 -9.70 11.24
C SER A 275 7.16 -9.62 11.03
N CYS A 276 7.88 -10.72 11.29
CA CYS A 276 9.32 -10.80 11.04
C CYS A 276 9.80 -12.26 10.94
N TYR A 277 11.02 -12.44 10.44
CA TYR A 277 11.85 -13.60 10.79
C TYR A 277 12.87 -13.21 11.87
N ASN A 278 12.73 -13.75 13.07
CA ASN A 278 13.73 -13.60 14.13
C ASN A 278 14.69 -14.80 14.08
N ALA A 279 15.93 -14.55 13.67
CA ALA A 279 16.94 -15.58 13.50
C ALA A 279 17.50 -16.09 14.84
N ASP A 280 17.58 -15.23 15.86
CA ASP A 280 18.03 -15.60 17.22
C ASP A 280 17.06 -16.57 17.91
N LEU A 281 15.77 -16.53 17.54
CA LEU A 281 14.72 -17.48 17.96
C LEU A 281 14.55 -18.65 16.96
N GLY A 282 15.17 -18.58 15.78
CA GLY A 282 14.91 -19.50 14.66
C GLY A 282 13.43 -19.56 14.27
N ARG A 283 12.73 -18.41 14.25
CA ARG A 283 11.27 -18.34 14.21
C ARG A 283 10.77 -17.27 13.24
N VAL A 284 9.93 -17.70 12.29
CA VAL A 284 9.00 -16.85 11.52
C VAL A 284 7.83 -16.49 12.44
N VAL A 285 7.74 -15.22 12.81
CA VAL A 285 6.76 -14.69 13.76
C VAL A 285 5.67 -13.96 12.98
N LEU A 286 4.53 -14.64 12.80
CA LEU A 286 3.34 -14.12 12.15
C LEU A 286 2.49 -13.36 13.19
N SER A 287 2.30 -12.06 13.01
CA SER A 287 1.40 -11.24 13.83
C SER A 287 -0.05 -11.70 13.69
N GLU A 288 -0.68 -12.06 14.80
CA GLU A 288 -2.11 -12.37 14.89
C GLU A 288 -3.00 -11.17 14.53
N ALA A 289 -2.66 -9.98 15.03
CA ALA A 289 -3.41 -8.76 14.72
C ALA A 289 -3.53 -8.54 13.20
N ARG A 290 -2.44 -8.81 12.47
CA ARG A 290 -2.41 -8.82 10.99
C ARG A 290 -3.07 -10.05 10.36
N TRP A 291 -2.96 -11.22 10.97
CA TRP A 291 -3.69 -12.42 10.53
C TRP A 291 -5.22 -12.22 10.60
N VAL A 292 -5.71 -11.43 11.55
CA VAL A 292 -7.15 -11.10 11.69
C VAL A 292 -7.57 -9.92 10.81
N ARG A 293 -6.78 -8.85 10.76
CA ARG A 293 -7.21 -7.56 10.15
C ARG A 293 -6.47 -7.13 8.88
N GLY A 294 -5.37 -7.81 8.53
CA GLY A 294 -4.59 -7.55 7.33
C GLY A 294 -3.90 -6.18 7.32
N ALA A 295 -3.68 -5.64 6.13
CA ALA A 295 -3.17 -4.29 5.91
C ALA A 295 -4.01 -3.58 4.85
N THR A 296 -4.11 -2.25 4.96
CA THR A 296 -4.95 -1.40 4.10
C THR A 296 -4.68 -1.60 2.60
N ALA A 297 -3.44 -1.91 2.23
CA ALA A 297 -3.02 -2.16 0.85
C ALA A 297 -3.62 -3.42 0.20
N PHE A 298 -4.24 -4.31 0.98
CA PHE A 298 -4.94 -5.52 0.49
C PHE A 298 -6.45 -5.33 0.39
N GLU A 299 -6.97 -4.12 0.65
CA GLU A 299 -8.37 -3.73 0.39
C GLU A 299 -9.45 -4.61 1.06
N GLY A 300 -9.07 -5.35 2.11
CA GLY A 300 -9.94 -6.30 2.83
C GLY A 300 -9.77 -7.77 2.44
N ASP A 301 -8.94 -8.10 1.44
CA ASP A 301 -8.59 -9.49 1.11
C ASP A 301 -7.61 -10.08 2.13
N ILE A 302 -8.17 -10.53 3.26
CA ILE A 302 -7.45 -11.22 4.32
C ILE A 302 -6.87 -12.58 3.87
N GLY A 303 -7.41 -13.19 2.82
CA GLY A 303 -6.91 -14.43 2.24
C GLY A 303 -5.56 -14.23 1.56
N SER A 304 -5.51 -13.26 0.64
CA SER A 304 -4.26 -12.80 0.03
C SER A 304 -3.30 -12.25 1.08
N TYR A 305 -3.75 -11.43 2.05
CA TYR A 305 -2.85 -10.89 3.07
C TYR A 305 -2.14 -12.01 3.86
N ARG A 306 -2.85 -13.06 4.28
CA ARG A 306 -2.23 -14.19 4.99
C ARG A 306 -1.20 -14.93 4.12
N GLN A 307 -1.49 -15.13 2.83
CA GLN A 307 -0.54 -15.73 1.88
C GLN A 307 0.71 -14.85 1.71
N TYR A 308 0.54 -13.52 1.61
CA TYR A 308 1.65 -12.56 1.62
C TYR A 308 2.49 -12.70 2.89
N GLN A 309 1.84 -12.66 4.05
CA GLN A 309 2.49 -12.71 5.37
C GLN A 309 3.32 -13.99 5.53
N ILE A 310 2.78 -15.15 5.11
CA ILE A 310 3.52 -16.42 5.12
C ILE A 310 4.71 -16.38 4.15
N ASN A 311 4.49 -15.99 2.89
CA ASN A 311 5.53 -16.02 1.87
C ASN A 311 6.65 -15.01 2.14
N HIS A 312 6.34 -13.81 2.63
CA HIS A 312 7.31 -12.75 2.93
C HIS A 312 8.25 -13.18 4.07
N GLU A 313 7.71 -13.60 5.22
CA GLU A 313 8.54 -13.94 6.38
C GLU A 313 9.31 -15.26 6.19
N VAL A 314 8.72 -16.25 5.48
CA VAL A 314 9.47 -17.43 5.04
C VAL A 314 10.54 -17.05 4.01
N GLY A 315 10.31 -16.04 3.18
CA GLY A 315 11.31 -15.46 2.27
C GLY A 315 12.56 -14.98 3.01
N HIS A 316 12.38 -14.23 4.11
CA HIS A 316 13.48 -13.87 5.01
C HIS A 316 14.16 -15.12 5.60
N ALA A 317 13.38 -16.10 6.07
CA ALA A 317 13.93 -17.33 6.68
C ALA A 317 14.73 -18.23 5.71
N ILE A 318 14.45 -18.20 4.40
CA ILE A 318 15.18 -18.99 3.39
C ILE A 318 16.36 -18.24 2.73
N GLY A 319 16.55 -16.95 3.04
CA GLY A 319 17.74 -16.19 2.61
C GLY A 319 17.48 -14.83 1.94
N TYR A 320 16.24 -14.44 1.67
CA TYR A 320 15.91 -13.15 1.04
C TYR A 320 15.85 -12.01 2.08
N HIS A 321 16.93 -11.79 2.85
CA HIS A 321 16.97 -10.89 4.03
C HIS A 321 16.74 -9.39 3.77
N ARG A 322 16.35 -8.97 2.57
CA ARG A 322 16.22 -7.56 2.17
C ARG A 322 14.87 -7.35 1.52
N HIS A 323 14.18 -6.28 1.93
CA HIS A 323 12.99 -5.84 1.24
C HIS A 323 13.28 -5.45 -0.21
N GLN A 324 12.24 -5.39 -1.02
CA GLN A 324 12.32 -4.92 -2.41
C GLN A 324 11.45 -3.68 -2.62
N PRO A 325 11.88 -2.72 -3.44
CA PRO A 325 11.04 -1.63 -3.93
C PRO A 325 9.99 -2.15 -4.92
N CYS A 326 9.05 -1.29 -5.33
CA CYS A 326 8.21 -1.54 -6.48
C CYS A 326 9.07 -1.52 -7.76
N ASP A 327 9.04 -2.59 -8.56
CA ASP A 327 9.83 -2.66 -9.80
C ASP A 327 9.30 -1.69 -10.87
N SER A 328 7.97 -1.56 -10.97
CA SER A 328 7.29 -0.80 -12.03
C SER A 328 5.95 -0.27 -11.57
N ASP A 329 5.65 0.99 -11.92
CA ASP A 329 4.40 1.66 -11.55
C ASP A 329 3.17 0.94 -12.15
N GLY A 330 2.13 0.73 -11.34
CA GLY A 330 0.98 -0.12 -11.67
C GLY A 330 1.26 -1.63 -11.72
N GLY A 331 2.52 -2.05 -11.53
CA GLY A 331 2.96 -3.44 -11.51
C GLY A 331 2.38 -4.25 -10.33
N LEU A 332 2.76 -5.52 -10.24
CA LEU A 332 2.60 -6.28 -9.00
C LEU A 332 3.81 -6.00 -8.10
N ALA A 333 3.58 -5.81 -6.81
CA ALA A 333 4.65 -5.73 -5.83
C ALA A 333 5.49 -7.02 -5.81
N PRO A 334 6.82 -6.96 -5.66
CA PRO A 334 7.59 -8.12 -5.23
C PRO A 334 7.09 -8.63 -3.89
N VAL A 335 7.14 -9.95 -3.66
CA VAL A 335 6.65 -10.50 -2.37
C VAL A 335 7.49 -10.01 -1.19
N MET A 336 8.76 -9.67 -1.41
CA MET A 336 9.66 -9.07 -0.42
C MET A 336 9.49 -7.54 -0.27
N MET A 337 8.60 -6.88 -1.02
CA MET A 337 8.16 -5.53 -0.67
C MET A 337 7.40 -5.59 0.65
N GLN A 338 7.61 -4.63 1.56
CA GLN A 338 6.94 -4.63 2.88
C GLN A 338 5.50 -4.09 2.77
N GLN A 339 4.64 -4.87 2.11
CA GLN A 339 3.25 -4.53 1.77
C GLN A 339 2.35 -4.36 3.01
N THR A 340 2.81 -4.75 4.19
CA THR A 340 2.17 -4.41 5.49
C THR A 340 2.13 -2.90 5.73
N PHE A 341 3.17 -2.18 5.28
CA PHE A 341 3.28 -0.73 5.42
C PHE A 341 2.57 -0.01 4.26
N GLY A 342 2.76 -0.49 3.04
CA GLY A 342 2.03 0.01 1.87
C GLY A 342 2.55 -0.59 0.56
N VAL A 343 1.93 -0.19 -0.54
CA VAL A 343 2.36 -0.56 -1.90
C VAL A 343 2.91 0.64 -2.69
N ARG A 344 3.26 1.73 -2.00
CA ARG A 344 4.01 2.86 -2.58
C ARG A 344 5.40 2.91 -1.97
N ASP A 345 6.40 3.18 -2.80
CA ASP A 345 7.80 3.18 -2.35
C ASP A 345 8.07 4.30 -1.33
N ASN A 346 7.49 5.48 -1.53
CA ASN A 346 7.55 6.59 -0.57
C ASN A 346 6.95 6.24 0.79
N ASP A 347 5.86 5.47 0.82
CA ASP A 347 5.13 5.12 2.04
C ASP A 347 5.93 4.14 2.90
N ILE A 348 6.69 3.24 2.26
CA ILE A 348 7.64 2.33 2.93
C ILE A 348 8.91 3.09 3.33
N ALA A 349 9.50 3.89 2.44
CA ALA A 349 10.76 4.60 2.71
C ALA A 349 10.66 5.60 3.88
N ALA A 350 9.47 6.16 4.14
CA ALA A 350 9.19 6.98 5.32
C ALA A 350 9.09 6.17 6.64
N LEU A 351 8.89 4.85 6.55
CA LEU A 351 8.80 3.90 7.66
C LEU A 351 10.07 3.06 7.86
N GLU A 352 10.94 3.01 6.85
CA GLU A 352 12.24 2.34 6.91
C GLU A 352 13.41 3.33 6.68
N PRO A 353 13.73 4.25 7.61
CA PRO A 353 14.86 5.18 7.44
C PRO A 353 16.19 4.43 7.34
N GLY A 354 16.77 4.39 6.13
CA GLY A 354 17.97 3.58 5.83
C GLY A 354 17.68 2.17 5.28
N GLY A 355 16.41 1.86 4.99
CA GLY A 355 16.01 0.72 4.16
C GLY A 355 16.48 0.84 2.71
N VAL A 356 16.10 -0.14 1.88
CA VAL A 356 16.51 -0.21 0.46
C VAL A 356 15.45 0.31 -0.53
N VAL A 357 14.28 0.70 -0.03
CA VAL A 357 13.21 1.27 -0.86
C VAL A 357 13.48 2.77 -1.07
N PRO A 358 13.53 3.28 -2.32
CA PRO A 358 13.78 4.68 -2.60
C PRO A 358 12.51 5.52 -2.43
N MET A 359 12.65 6.85 -2.33
CA MET A 359 11.53 7.77 -2.49
C MET A 359 11.38 8.19 -3.97
N ASP A 360 11.03 7.26 -4.85
CA ASP A 360 10.86 7.51 -6.29
C ASP A 360 9.40 7.67 -6.75
N GLY A 361 8.44 7.51 -5.83
CA GLY A 361 7.02 7.76 -6.07
C GLY A 361 6.22 6.62 -6.71
N LYS A 362 6.84 5.47 -7.05
CA LYS A 362 6.10 4.35 -7.66
C LYS A 362 4.99 3.80 -6.76
N VAL A 363 3.93 3.32 -7.39
CA VAL A 363 2.79 2.62 -6.76
C VAL A 363 2.59 1.25 -7.43
N CYS A 364 2.88 0.19 -6.69
CA CYS A 364 2.55 -1.18 -7.06
C CYS A 364 1.11 -1.54 -6.62
N ARG A 365 0.61 -2.68 -7.12
CA ARG A 365 -0.57 -3.39 -6.60
C ARG A 365 -0.11 -4.51 -5.67
N PHE A 366 -0.92 -4.87 -4.67
CA PHE A 366 -0.57 -5.95 -3.75
C PHE A 366 -0.36 -7.29 -4.48
N ASN A 367 0.51 -8.12 -3.94
CA ASN A 367 0.83 -9.44 -4.48
C ASN A 367 1.34 -10.37 -3.37
N PRO A 368 0.64 -11.48 -3.08
CA PRO A 368 1.05 -12.40 -2.03
C PRO A 368 2.03 -13.49 -2.46
N TRP A 369 2.45 -13.54 -3.73
CA TRP A 369 3.22 -14.66 -4.29
C TRP A 369 4.61 -14.25 -4.82
N PRO A 370 5.69 -15.00 -4.53
CA PRO A 370 6.97 -14.81 -5.23
C PRO A 370 6.87 -15.10 -6.73
N TYR A 371 6.07 -16.09 -7.14
CA TYR A 371 5.88 -16.49 -8.54
C TYR A 371 4.40 -16.40 -8.93
N PRO A 372 3.82 -15.20 -9.09
CA PRO A 372 2.37 -15.01 -9.22
C PRO A 372 1.71 -15.67 -10.44
N ARG A 373 2.50 -16.23 -11.37
CA ARG A 373 2.04 -16.94 -12.58
C ARG A 373 1.97 -18.45 -12.42
N GLY A 374 2.68 -19.02 -11.43
CA GLY A 374 2.87 -20.47 -11.27
C GLY A 374 4.00 -21.01 -12.13
#